data_AF-A0A529HFM6-F1
#
_entry.id   AF-A0A529HFM6-F1
#
_cell.length_a   1.000
_cell.length_b   1.000
_cell.length_c   1.000
_cell.angle_alpha   90.00
_cell.angle_beta   90.00
_cell.angle_gamma   90.00
#
_symmetry.space_group_name_H-M   'P 1'
#
loop_
_entity.id
_entity.type
_entity.pdbx_description
1 polymer ?
#
loop_
_entity_poly.entity_id
_entity_poly.type
_entity_poly.pdbx_seq_one_letter_code
_entity_poly.pdbx_strand_id
1 'polypeptide(L)'
;VPTVRGVGEFAVRGGILDLFAPGWSEALRLDFFGDTLESIRVFDAATQRTTGQRKSMALQAMSEVALTPETISRFRRAYIEAFGAPSRDDGLYAAVSEGRRFAGMEHWLPFFYERLETVFDYLPDVPVVFDHLAHEALAERHTLILDHYEARRK
;
A
#
# COMPACT_ATOMS: atom_id res chain seq x y z
N VAL A 1 -1.78 -3.57 17.57
CA VAL A 1 -0.79 -4.26 18.46
C VAL A 1 -0.85 -3.64 19.86
N PRO A 2 -0.31 -4.29 20.92
CA PRO A 2 -0.29 -3.69 22.27
C PRO A 2 0.74 -2.56 22.42
N THR A 3 1.80 -2.55 21.62
CA THR A 3 2.84 -1.51 21.60
C THR A 3 3.37 -1.38 20.18
N VAL A 4 3.54 -0.15 19.72
CA VAL A 4 4.05 0.17 18.38
C VAL A 4 5.57 0.10 18.39
N ARG A 5 6.13 -0.71 17.49
CA ARG A 5 7.57 -0.91 17.27
C ARG A 5 7.98 -0.72 15.82
N GLY A 6 7.10 -1.01 14.87
CA GLY A 6 7.39 -0.96 13.43
C GLY A 6 6.38 -0.13 12.63
N VAL A 7 6.77 0.24 11.41
CA VAL A 7 5.92 0.96 10.46
C VAL A 7 4.67 0.14 10.13
N GLY A 8 3.53 0.82 10.04
CA GLY A 8 2.21 0.21 9.79
C GLY A 8 1.50 -0.29 11.06
N GLU A 9 2.15 -0.24 12.21
CA GLU A 9 1.54 -0.61 13.48
C GLU A 9 0.82 0.56 14.14
N PHE A 10 -0.28 0.25 14.84
CA PHE A 10 -0.94 1.17 15.76
C PHE A 10 -1.41 0.47 17.04
N ALA A 11 -1.56 1.25 18.10
CA ALA A 11 -2.07 0.83 19.40
C ALA A 11 -2.99 1.90 19.99
N VAL A 12 -4.16 1.51 20.47
CA VAL A 12 -5.12 2.40 21.14
C VAL A 12 -5.16 2.08 22.63
N ARG A 13 -5.01 3.09 23.47
CA ARG A 13 -4.96 2.98 24.94
C ARG A 13 -5.68 4.16 25.58
N GLY A 14 -6.97 3.98 25.90
CA GLY A 14 -7.81 5.08 26.41
C GLY A 14 -7.86 6.22 25.38
N GLY A 15 -7.53 7.44 25.81
CA GLY A 15 -7.45 8.60 24.93
C GLY A 15 -6.17 8.67 24.09
N ILE A 16 -5.30 7.65 24.10
CA ILE A 16 -4.03 7.68 23.37
C ILE A 16 -4.08 6.76 22.15
N LEU A 17 -3.70 7.27 21.00
CA LEU A 17 -3.43 6.49 19.79
C LEU A 17 -1.95 6.63 19.41
N ASP A 18 -1.21 5.53 19.56
CA ASP A 18 0.13 5.43 19.01
C ASP A 18 0.08 4.82 17.62
N LEU A 19 0.83 5.37 16.69
CA LEU A 19 0.98 4.82 15.34
C LEU A 19 2.37 5.09 14.77
N PHE A 20 2.81 4.24 13.86
CA PHE A 20 4.00 4.49 13.06
C PHE A 20 3.60 4.50 11.57
N ALA A 21 3.43 5.70 11.03
CA ALA A 21 2.94 5.89 9.67
C ALA A 21 4.04 5.60 8.61
N PRO A 22 3.66 5.11 7.41
CA PRO A 22 4.59 4.98 6.29
C PRO A 22 5.15 6.36 5.89
N GLY A 23 6.42 6.38 5.47
CA GLY A 23 7.12 7.60 5.05
C GLY A 23 7.62 8.48 6.20
N TRP A 24 7.27 8.17 7.45
CA TRP A 24 7.80 8.85 8.63
C TRP A 24 9.03 8.13 9.17
N SER A 25 9.98 8.89 9.71
CA SER A 25 11.18 8.36 10.38
C SER A 25 10.96 7.99 11.85
N GLU A 26 9.88 8.51 12.46
CA GLU A 26 9.59 8.36 13.88
C GLU A 26 8.10 8.04 14.09
N ALA A 27 7.77 7.40 15.21
CA ALA A 27 6.39 7.08 15.59
C ALA A 27 5.69 8.28 16.24
N LEU A 28 4.36 8.30 16.14
CA LEU A 28 3.51 9.38 16.62
C LEU A 28 2.59 8.88 17.73
N ARG A 29 2.48 9.67 18.79
CA ARG A 29 1.51 9.54 19.87
C ARG A 29 0.51 10.67 19.77
N LEU A 30 -0.76 10.31 19.62
CA LEU A 30 -1.89 11.22 19.53
C LEU A 30 -2.65 11.14 20.84
N ASP A 31 -2.74 12.26 21.56
CA ASP A 31 -3.50 12.34 22.81
C ASP A 31 -4.83 13.05 22.57
N PHE A 32 -5.91 12.34 22.87
CA PHE A 32 -7.28 12.78 22.72
C PHE A 32 -7.92 13.06 24.08
N PHE A 33 -8.73 14.11 24.11
CA PHE A 33 -9.73 14.36 25.15
C PHE A 33 -11.12 14.25 24.51
N GLY A 34 -11.79 13.12 24.75
CA GLY A 34 -13.02 12.79 24.01
C GLY A 34 -12.71 12.55 22.53
N ASP A 35 -13.32 13.36 21.66
CA ASP A 35 -13.11 13.37 20.21
C ASP A 35 -12.11 14.45 19.74
N THR A 36 -11.56 15.22 20.67
CA THR A 36 -10.64 16.33 20.38
C THR A 36 -9.19 15.88 20.51
N LEU A 37 -8.40 16.07 19.45
CA LEU A 37 -6.96 15.82 19.46
C LEU A 37 -6.23 17.00 20.14
N GLU A 38 -5.70 16.77 21.33
CA GLU A 38 -5.03 17.80 22.15
C GLU A 38 -3.56 17.96 21.77
N SER A 39 -2.86 16.85 21.50
CA SER A 39 -1.43 16.92 21.17
C SER A 39 -0.95 15.79 20.27
N ILE A 40 0.03 16.11 19.42
CA ILE A 40 0.76 15.17 18.57
C ILE A 40 2.21 15.15 19.05
N ARG A 41 2.61 14.03 19.66
CA ARG A 41 3.96 13.81 20.16
C ARG A 41 4.69 12.84 19.27
N VAL A 42 5.99 13.08 19.07
CA VAL A 42 6.89 12.14 18.40
C VAL A 42 7.57 11.32 19.47
N PHE A 43 7.72 10.01 19.27
CA PHE A 43 8.40 9.15 20.21
C PHE A 43 9.29 8.11 19.52
N ASP A 44 10.34 7.72 20.22
CA ASP A 44 11.24 6.66 19.78
C ASP A 44 10.59 5.29 20.02
N ALA A 45 10.41 4.50 18.97
CA ALA A 45 9.66 3.24 19.02
C ALA A 45 10.36 2.14 19.86
N ALA A 46 11.68 2.22 20.05
CA ALA A 46 12.42 1.24 20.84
C ALA A 46 12.32 1.53 22.35
N THR A 47 12.50 2.78 22.74
CA THR A 47 12.54 3.25 24.13
C THR A 47 11.19 3.71 24.65
N GLN A 48 10.22 3.94 23.76
CA GLN A 48 8.88 4.47 24.05
C GLN A 48 8.88 5.86 24.70
N ARG A 49 9.97 6.62 24.54
CA ARG A 49 10.13 7.97 25.09
C ARG A 49 9.79 9.03 24.05
N THR A 50 9.04 10.04 24.47
CA THR A 50 8.76 11.22 23.65
C THR A 50 10.07 11.94 23.31
N THR A 51 10.29 12.21 22.02
CA THR A 51 11.45 12.91 21.46
C THR A 51 11.10 14.34 21.05
N GLY A 52 9.82 14.65 20.83
CA GLY A 52 9.38 16.00 20.50
C GLY A 52 7.87 16.12 20.31
N GLN A 53 7.46 17.26 19.75
CA GLN A 53 6.07 17.57 19.46
C GLN A 53 5.91 18.07 18.01
N ARG A 54 4.73 17.88 17.44
CA ARG A 54 4.34 18.37 16.12
C ARG A 54 3.01 19.11 16.23
N LYS A 55 2.80 20.07 15.32
CA LYS A 55 1.54 20.82 15.22
C LYS A 55 0.53 20.16 14.28
N SER A 56 1.01 19.36 13.34
CA SER A 56 0.19 18.67 12.34
C SER A 56 0.90 17.40 11.87
N MET A 57 0.13 16.53 11.20
CA MET A 57 0.62 15.34 10.53
C MET A 57 -0.20 15.08 9.26
N ALA A 58 0.38 14.34 8.32
CA ALA A 58 -0.31 13.78 7.18
C ALA A 58 -0.10 12.27 7.21
N LEU A 59 -1.19 11.51 7.10
CA LEU A 59 -1.16 10.06 7.02
C LEU A 59 -1.33 9.64 5.57
N GLN A 60 -0.42 8.79 5.11
CA GLN A 60 -0.52 8.13 3.81
C GLN A 60 -1.03 6.72 3.99
N ALA A 61 -1.68 6.19 2.95
CA ALA A 61 -2.09 4.80 2.95
C ALA A 61 -0.88 3.88 3.08
N MET A 62 -0.98 2.86 3.93
CA MET A 62 0.08 1.85 4.10
C MET A 62 0.17 0.88 2.91
N SER A 63 -0.79 0.93 2.00
CA SER A 63 -0.94 -0.02 0.91
C SER A 63 -1.59 0.66 -0.27
N GLU A 64 -1.14 0.28 -1.46
CA GLU A 64 -1.69 0.73 -2.74
C GLU A 64 -3.12 0.25 -2.96
N VAL A 65 -3.53 -0.86 -2.31
CA VAL A 65 -4.94 -1.29 -2.29
C VAL A 65 -5.62 -0.94 -0.97
N ALA A 66 -6.74 -0.23 -1.07
CA ALA A 66 -7.71 -0.06 0.01
C ALA A 66 -8.91 -0.97 -0.24
N LEU A 67 -9.28 -1.81 0.74
CA LEU A 67 -10.41 -2.73 0.63
C LEU A 67 -11.68 -2.08 1.20
N THR A 68 -12.36 -1.32 0.34
CA THR A 68 -13.67 -0.71 0.59
C THR A 68 -14.76 -1.51 -0.14
N PRO A 69 -16.06 -1.37 0.23
CA PRO A 69 -17.13 -2.03 -0.51
C PRO A 69 -17.09 -1.76 -2.02
N GLU A 70 -16.72 -0.55 -2.43
CA GLU A 70 -16.65 -0.12 -3.83
C GLU A 70 -15.50 -0.80 -4.58
N THR A 71 -14.30 -0.80 -4.00
CA THR A 71 -13.10 -1.41 -4.60
C THR A 71 -13.19 -2.94 -4.65
N ILE A 72 -13.77 -3.57 -3.62
CA ILE A 72 -14.07 -5.01 -3.61
C ILE A 72 -15.08 -5.35 -4.71
N SER A 73 -16.15 -4.56 -4.85
CA SER A 73 -17.16 -4.76 -5.89
C SER A 73 -16.55 -4.63 -7.30
N ARG A 74 -15.71 -3.62 -7.52
CA ARG A 74 -14.98 -3.44 -8.80
C ARG A 74 -14.06 -4.62 -9.09
N PHE A 75 -13.26 -5.03 -8.12
CA PHE A 75 -12.36 -6.17 -8.26
C PHE A 75 -13.12 -7.42 -8.68
N ARG A 76 -14.21 -7.75 -7.98
CA ARG A 76 -15.01 -8.95 -8.28
C ARG A 76 -15.56 -8.93 -9.70
N ARG A 77 -16.07 -7.79 -10.15
CA ARG A 77 -16.59 -7.63 -11.51
C ARG A 77 -15.47 -7.79 -12.56
N ALA A 78 -14.37 -7.04 -12.42
CA ALA A 78 -13.25 -7.09 -13.36
C ALA A 78 -12.61 -8.48 -13.41
N TYR A 79 -12.50 -9.16 -12.26
CA TYR A 79 -11.97 -10.51 -12.17
C TYR A 79 -12.85 -11.53 -12.91
N ILE A 80 -14.17 -11.48 -12.71
CA ILE A 80 -15.11 -12.37 -13.42
C ILE A 80 -15.12 -12.07 -14.92
N GLU A 81 -15.03 -10.80 -15.31
CA GLU A 81 -14.94 -10.41 -16.72
C GLU A 81 -13.68 -10.94 -17.40
N ALA A 82 -12.54 -10.91 -16.70
CA ALA A 82 -11.26 -11.38 -17.23
C ALA A 82 -11.13 -12.92 -17.24
N PHE A 83 -11.65 -13.61 -16.22
CA PHE A 83 -11.34 -15.02 -15.96
C PHE A 83 -12.57 -15.94 -15.90
N GLY A 84 -13.79 -15.39 -15.93
CA GLY A 84 -15.03 -16.14 -15.76
C GLY A 84 -15.40 -16.41 -14.30
N ALA A 85 -16.30 -17.38 -14.07
CA ALA A 85 -16.75 -17.71 -12.73
C ALA A 85 -15.59 -18.28 -11.88
N PRO A 86 -15.30 -17.73 -10.69
CA PRO A 86 -14.21 -18.20 -9.85
C PRO A 86 -14.49 -19.62 -9.35
N SER A 87 -13.44 -20.43 -9.24
CA SER A 87 -13.52 -21.75 -8.64
C SER A 87 -13.70 -21.64 -7.12
N ARG A 88 -14.13 -22.74 -6.47
CA ARG A 88 -14.22 -22.78 -5.00
C ARG A 88 -12.87 -22.62 -4.30
N ASP A 89 -11.78 -22.95 -4.98
CA ASP A 89 -10.42 -22.94 -4.43
C ASP A 89 -9.67 -21.64 -4.78
N ASP A 90 -10.35 -20.65 -5.36
CA ASP A 90 -9.78 -19.33 -5.65
C ASP A 90 -9.64 -18.51 -4.37
N GLY A 91 -8.51 -18.73 -3.67
CA GLY A 91 -8.20 -18.06 -2.41
C GLY A 91 -8.07 -16.55 -2.52
N LEU A 92 -7.63 -16.03 -3.67
CA LEU A 92 -7.53 -14.58 -3.92
C LEU A 92 -8.93 -13.97 -3.99
N TYR A 93 -9.78 -14.51 -4.87
CA TYR A 93 -11.13 -13.98 -5.06
C TYR A 93 -11.95 -14.06 -3.77
N ALA A 94 -11.87 -15.19 -3.05
CA ALA A 94 -12.56 -15.38 -1.79
C ALA A 94 -12.08 -14.38 -0.71
N ALA A 95 -10.77 -14.24 -0.52
CA ALA A 95 -10.22 -13.32 0.48
C ALA A 95 -10.63 -11.86 0.21
N VAL A 96 -10.47 -11.39 -1.03
CA VAL A 96 -10.84 -10.02 -1.39
C VAL A 96 -12.34 -9.79 -1.25
N SER A 97 -13.18 -10.77 -1.64
CA SER A 97 -14.64 -10.69 -1.49
C SER A 97 -15.09 -10.57 -0.03
N GLU A 98 -14.32 -11.14 0.91
CA GLU A 98 -14.53 -11.05 2.35
C GLU A 98 -13.88 -9.79 2.97
N GLY A 99 -13.25 -8.92 2.17
CA GLY A 99 -12.53 -7.75 2.66
C GLY A 99 -11.23 -8.08 3.38
N ARG A 100 -10.69 -9.29 3.19
CA ARG A 100 -9.39 -9.72 3.72
C ARG A 100 -8.29 -9.49 2.70
N ARG A 101 -7.13 -9.08 3.20
CA ARG A 101 -5.91 -9.01 2.38
C ARG A 101 -5.46 -10.40 1.95
N PHE A 102 -4.92 -10.48 0.75
CA PHE A 102 -4.29 -11.68 0.19
C PHE A 102 -2.88 -11.30 -0.26
N ALA A 103 -1.89 -12.13 0.03
CA ALA A 103 -0.50 -11.83 -0.33
C ALA A 103 -0.34 -11.77 -1.85
N GLY A 104 0.16 -10.64 -2.36
CA GLY A 104 0.35 -10.43 -3.79
C GLY A 104 -0.91 -9.99 -4.54
N MET A 105 -2.00 -9.64 -3.86
CA MET A 105 -3.20 -9.07 -4.49
C MET A 105 -2.90 -7.81 -5.34
N GLU A 106 -1.78 -7.15 -5.08
CA GLU A 106 -1.28 -5.97 -5.79
C GLU A 106 -0.97 -6.28 -7.27
N HIS A 107 -0.71 -7.54 -7.64
CA HIS A 107 -0.57 -7.92 -9.06
C HIS A 107 -1.87 -7.70 -9.87
N TRP A 108 -3.01 -7.53 -9.19
CA TRP A 108 -4.31 -7.19 -9.77
C TRP A 108 -4.74 -5.76 -9.46
N LEU A 109 -3.80 -4.85 -9.16
CA LEU A 109 -4.07 -3.42 -8.96
C LEU A 109 -5.06 -2.82 -9.98
N PRO A 110 -4.97 -3.10 -11.31
CA PRO A 110 -5.92 -2.59 -12.29
C PRO A 110 -7.38 -3.00 -12.06
N PHE A 111 -7.65 -4.06 -11.28
CA PHE A 111 -9.01 -4.49 -10.99
C PHE A 111 -9.62 -3.75 -9.80
N PHE A 112 -8.81 -3.11 -8.95
CA PHE A 112 -9.28 -2.33 -7.80
C PHE A 112 -9.60 -0.88 -8.16
N TYR A 113 -9.01 -0.36 -9.25
CA TYR A 113 -9.09 1.04 -9.63
C TYR A 113 -9.56 1.22 -11.07
N GLU A 114 -10.09 2.40 -11.41
CA GLU A 114 -10.52 2.69 -12.78
C GLU A 114 -9.35 3.03 -13.70
N ARG A 115 -8.40 3.76 -13.15
CA ARG A 115 -7.19 4.20 -13.82
C ARG A 115 -6.05 4.04 -12.83
N LEU A 116 -4.96 3.45 -13.29
CA LEU A 116 -3.69 3.52 -12.58
C LEU A 116 -2.91 4.71 -13.10
N GLU A 117 -2.17 5.32 -12.19
CA GLU A 117 -1.27 6.42 -12.50
C GLU A 117 0.17 5.90 -12.42
N THR A 118 1.03 6.51 -13.20
CA THR A 118 2.47 6.28 -13.21
C THR A 118 3.17 7.42 -12.49
N VAL A 119 4.46 7.27 -12.22
CA VAL A 119 5.26 8.36 -11.63
C VAL A 119 5.26 9.64 -12.49
N PHE A 120 5.06 9.52 -13.80
CA PHE A 120 5.02 10.64 -14.74
C PHE A 120 3.75 11.48 -14.62
N ASP A 121 2.65 10.90 -14.13
CA ASP A 121 1.43 11.65 -13.84
C ASP A 121 1.60 12.61 -12.65
N TYR A 122 2.51 12.28 -11.72
CA TYR A 122 2.82 13.09 -10.53
C TYR A 122 3.94 14.10 -10.75
N LEU A 123 4.79 13.86 -11.76
CA LEU A 123 5.95 14.69 -12.08
C LEU A 123 5.90 15.14 -13.55
N PRO A 124 4.93 16.00 -13.93
CA PRO A 124 4.88 16.52 -15.28
C PRO A 124 6.11 17.39 -15.56
N ASP A 125 6.58 17.35 -16.81
CA ASP A 125 7.65 18.21 -17.34
C ASP A 125 9.03 18.07 -16.67
N VAL A 126 9.27 16.97 -15.94
CA VAL A 126 10.60 16.70 -15.38
C VAL A 126 11.53 16.05 -16.43
N PRO A 127 12.81 16.45 -16.50
CA PRO A 127 13.76 15.79 -17.39
C PRO A 127 14.00 14.36 -16.93
N VAL A 128 13.84 13.41 -17.86
CA VAL A 128 14.18 12.00 -17.63
C VAL A 128 15.58 11.75 -18.14
N VAL A 129 16.48 11.32 -17.25
CA VAL A 129 17.86 11.00 -17.57
C VAL A 129 18.06 9.51 -17.45
N PHE A 130 18.63 8.90 -18.49
CA PHE A 130 18.97 7.49 -18.52
C PHE A 130 20.48 7.31 -18.36
N ASP A 131 20.87 6.25 -17.67
CA ASP A 131 22.26 5.80 -17.70
C ASP A 131 22.64 5.34 -19.13
N HIS A 132 23.94 5.40 -19.46
CA HIS A 132 24.46 5.06 -20.77
C HIS A 132 24.09 3.65 -21.28
N LEU A 133 23.82 2.70 -20.38
CA LEU A 133 23.43 1.32 -20.73
C LEU A 133 21.92 1.07 -20.73
N ALA A 134 21.09 2.10 -20.56
CA ALA A 134 19.64 1.91 -20.38
C ALA A 134 18.98 1.17 -21.55
N HIS A 135 19.42 1.41 -22.79
CA HIS A 135 18.89 0.72 -23.97
C HIS A 135 19.24 -0.76 -24.00
N GLU A 136 20.46 -1.12 -23.62
CA GLU A 136 20.91 -2.52 -23.54
C GLU A 136 20.17 -3.25 -22.42
N ALA A 137 20.09 -2.65 -21.23
CA ALA A 137 19.35 -3.20 -20.10
C ALA A 137 17.85 -3.40 -20.42
N LEU A 138 17.24 -2.47 -21.16
CA LEU A 138 15.85 -2.60 -21.62
C LEU A 138 15.70 -3.77 -22.59
N ALA A 139 16.60 -3.90 -23.57
CA ALA A 139 16.55 -4.97 -24.57
C ALA A 139 16.71 -6.35 -23.91
N GLU A 140 17.69 -6.51 -23.02
CA GLU A 140 17.91 -7.76 -22.28
C GLU A 140 16.70 -8.12 -21.41
N ARG A 141 16.15 -7.14 -20.68
CA ARG A 141 14.96 -7.35 -19.85
C ARG A 141 13.75 -7.75 -20.69
N HIS A 142 13.55 -7.12 -21.85
CA HIS A 142 12.44 -7.43 -22.74
C HIS A 142 12.54 -8.87 -23.29
N THR A 143 13.73 -9.29 -23.74
CA THR A 143 13.97 -10.68 -24.15
C THR A 143 13.65 -11.65 -23.03
N LEU A 144 14.11 -11.40 -21.80
CA LEU A 144 13.83 -12.26 -20.66
C LEU A 144 12.32 -12.37 -20.35
N ILE A 145 11.58 -11.26 -20.47
CA ILE A 145 10.13 -11.26 -20.28
C ILE A 145 9.44 -12.14 -21.34
N LEU A 146 9.82 -11.99 -22.62
CA LEU A 146 9.25 -12.77 -23.71
C LEU A 146 9.56 -14.26 -23.58
N ASP A 147 10.80 -14.61 -23.25
CA ASP A 147 11.20 -16.01 -23.04
C ASP A 147 10.38 -16.65 -21.92
N HIS A 148 10.18 -15.93 -20.81
CA HIS A 148 9.37 -16.39 -19.69
C HIS A 148 7.88 -16.51 -20.02
N TYR A 149 7.36 -15.63 -20.88
CA TYR A 149 5.99 -15.69 -21.36
C TYR A 149 5.78 -16.91 -22.25
N GLU A 150 6.64 -17.09 -23.26
CA GLU A 150 6.55 -18.22 -24.20
C GLU A 150 6.71 -19.57 -23.52
N ALA A 151 7.60 -19.67 -22.53
CA ALA A 151 7.78 -20.89 -21.74
C ALA A 151 6.52 -21.31 -20.95
N ARG A 152 5.64 -20.36 -20.61
CA ARG A 152 4.41 -20.60 -19.82
C ARG A 152 3.14 -20.67 -20.67
N ARG A 153 3.23 -20.37 -21.96
CA ARG A 153 2.09 -20.39 -22.89
C ARG A 153 1.76 -21.80 -23.41
N LYS A 154 2.66 -22.77 -23.21
CA LYS A 154 2.46 -24.19 -23.51
C LYS A 154 1.77 -24.91 -22.36
#